data_AF-A0AAU3QVH0-F1
#
_entry.id   AF-A0AAU3QVH0-F1
#
_cell.length_a   1.000
_cell.length_b   1.000
_cell.length_c   1.000
_cell.angle_alpha   90.00
_cell.angle_beta   90.00
_cell.angle_gamma   90.00
#
_symmetry.space_group_name_H-M   'P 1'
#
loop_
_entity.id
_entity.type
_entity.pdbx_description
1 polymer ?
#
loop_
_entity_poly.entity_id
_entity_poly.type
_entity_poly.pdbx_seq_one_letter_code
_entity_poly.pdbx_strand_id
1 'polypeptide(L)'
;MDTALLGVLCGAGGTVLGSVLTYLGPLHLERRRERRENTVRGEDRAAYGIACYVNARAAADRWLDLLRRAHQAAREGSLDVQQFDKDVADCSDELRLRIAELTSLGMGEPQTNSAFAAFRQATERVKRLATDDGADAEAAGSRALEALEFCVAERTRWAGHILVRLSTRTGLEFSP
;
A
#
# COMPACT_ATOMS: atom_id res chain seq x y z
N MET A 1 79.00 -29.60 5.53
CA MET A 1 77.54 -29.80 5.59
C MET A 1 76.94 -29.21 4.34
N ASP A 2 76.28 -30.08 3.61
CA ASP A 2 75.59 -29.89 2.33
C ASP A 2 74.43 -28.89 2.41
N THR A 3 74.26 -28.04 1.40
CA THR A 3 73.22 -28.25 0.37
C THR A 3 73.30 -27.18 -0.71
N ALA A 4 73.24 -27.69 -1.92
CA ALA A 4 73.41 -27.03 -3.20
C ALA A 4 72.14 -26.31 -3.66
N LEU A 5 72.35 -25.34 -4.57
CA LEU A 5 71.58 -25.10 -5.79
C LEU A 5 70.05 -25.26 -5.75
N LEU A 6 69.31 -24.19 -6.09
CA LEU A 6 68.51 -24.17 -7.33
C LEU A 6 67.77 -22.83 -7.54
N GLY A 7 68.07 -22.19 -8.68
CA GLY A 7 67.02 -21.70 -9.57
C GLY A 7 66.59 -20.24 -9.46
N VAL A 8 67.47 -19.31 -9.84
CA VAL A 8 67.02 -18.17 -10.66
C VAL A 8 66.91 -18.69 -12.09
N LEU A 9 65.72 -18.67 -12.68
CA LEU A 9 65.53 -18.55 -14.12
C LEU A 9 64.08 -18.12 -14.44
N CYS A 10 63.98 -16.87 -14.89
CA CYS A 10 63.09 -16.34 -15.93
C CYS A 10 61.59 -16.66 -15.90
N GLY A 11 60.81 -15.61 -15.65
CA GLY A 11 59.42 -15.49 -16.09
C GLY A 11 59.07 -14.03 -16.38
N ALA A 12 59.54 -13.48 -17.50
CA ALA A 12 59.22 -12.14 -18.01
C ALA A 12 57.76 -12.05 -18.54
N GLY A 13 56.78 -12.54 -17.78
CA GLY A 13 55.37 -12.58 -18.17
C GLY A 13 54.37 -12.29 -17.03
N GLY A 14 54.83 -11.85 -15.86
CA GLY A 14 53.98 -11.69 -14.67
C GLY A 14 53.55 -10.26 -14.32
N THR A 15 54.25 -9.24 -14.82
CA THR A 15 54.06 -7.86 -14.34
C THR A 15 52.94 -7.07 -15.01
N VAL A 16 52.38 -7.53 -16.13
CA VAL A 16 51.29 -6.82 -16.82
C VAL A 16 49.90 -7.19 -16.27
N LEU A 17 49.74 -8.39 -15.69
CA LEU A 17 48.48 -8.83 -15.09
C LEU A 17 48.24 -8.25 -13.68
N GLY A 18 49.31 -7.96 -12.92
CA GLY A 18 49.22 -7.35 -11.59
C GLY A 18 48.74 -5.90 -11.61
N SER A 19 49.12 -5.13 -12.65
CA SER A 19 48.76 -3.72 -12.82
C SER A 19 47.33 -3.53 -13.34
N VAL A 20 46.80 -4.46 -14.13
CA VAL A 20 45.41 -4.40 -14.62
C VAL A 20 44.42 -4.75 -13.50
N LEU A 21 44.77 -5.69 -12.61
CA LEU A 21 43.95 -6.03 -11.44
C LEU A 21 43.93 -4.93 -10.37
N THR A 22 45.03 -4.18 -10.20
CA THR A 22 45.07 -3.04 -9.27
C THR A 22 44.35 -1.80 -9.81
N TYR A 23 44.25 -1.63 -11.13
CA TYR A 23 43.53 -0.49 -11.73
C TYR A 23 42.04 -0.77 -11.96
N LEU A 24 41.67 -2.02 -12.28
CA LEU A 24 40.26 -2.42 -12.47
C LEU A 24 39.58 -2.90 -11.18
N GLY A 25 40.32 -3.40 -10.19
CA GLY A 25 39.79 -3.84 -8.90
C GLY A 25 38.96 -2.76 -8.17
N PRO A 26 39.44 -1.51 -8.04
CA PRO A 26 38.70 -0.41 -7.45
C PRO A 26 37.39 -0.10 -8.21
N LEU A 27 37.44 -0.05 -9.55
CA LEU A 27 36.27 0.21 -10.40
C LEU A 27 35.21 -0.91 -10.31
N HIS A 28 35.62 -2.17 -10.14
CA HIS A 28 34.68 -3.28 -9.94
C HIS A 28 34.06 -3.28 -8.53
N LEU A 29 34.81 -2.83 -7.51
CA LEU A 29 34.30 -2.66 -6.16
C LEU A 29 33.34 -1.46 -6.07
N GLU A 30 33.66 -0.34 -6.71
CA GLU A 30 32.79 0.83 -6.80
C GLU A 30 31.50 0.49 -7.55
N ARG A 31 31.57 -0.17 -8.71
CA ARG A 31 30.35 -0.64 -9.41
C ARG A 31 29.53 -1.63 -8.58
N ARG A 32 30.16 -2.50 -7.79
CA ARG A 32 29.43 -3.42 -6.89
C ARG A 32 28.79 -2.66 -5.72
N ARG A 33 29.45 -1.63 -5.21
CA ARG A 33 28.93 -0.76 -4.16
C ARG A 33 27.76 0.07 -4.65
N GLU A 34 27.89 0.72 -5.81
CA GLU A 34 26.79 1.45 -6.47
C GLU A 34 25.61 0.53 -6.76
N ARG A 35 25.85 -0.70 -7.25
CA ARG A 35 24.78 -1.69 -7.42
C ARG A 35 24.10 -2.00 -6.10
N ARG A 36 24.84 -2.28 -5.03
CA ARG A 36 24.26 -2.54 -3.70
C ARG A 36 23.49 -1.35 -3.15
N GLU A 37 24.03 -0.14 -3.25
CA GLU A 37 23.36 1.08 -2.78
C GLU A 37 22.08 1.35 -3.59
N ASN A 38 22.08 1.08 -4.90
CA ASN A 38 20.89 1.16 -5.73
C ASN A 38 19.87 0.06 -5.40
N THR A 39 20.31 -1.16 -5.06
CA THR A 39 19.44 -2.24 -4.61
C THR A 39 18.78 -1.87 -3.28
N VAL A 40 19.55 -1.41 -2.29
CA VAL A 40 19.02 -0.98 -0.98
C VAL A 40 18.02 0.16 -1.13
N ARG A 41 18.34 1.19 -1.95
CA ARG A 41 17.39 2.27 -2.25
C ARG A 41 16.11 1.78 -2.94
N GLY A 42 16.22 0.74 -3.78
CA GLY A 42 15.08 0.09 -4.42
C GLY A 42 14.20 -0.65 -3.42
N GLU A 43 14.81 -1.43 -2.53
CA GLU A 43 14.15 -2.17 -1.45
C GLU A 43 13.42 -1.21 -0.47
N ASP A 44 14.09 -0.13 -0.05
CA ASP A 44 13.50 0.90 0.83
C ASP A 44 12.27 1.56 0.18
N ARG A 45 12.35 1.84 -1.13
CA ARG A 45 11.25 2.44 -1.89
C ARG A 45 10.07 1.48 -2.04
N ALA A 46 10.33 0.19 -2.20
CA ALA A 46 9.30 -0.84 -2.26
C ALA A 46 8.62 -1.04 -0.90
N ALA A 47 9.41 -1.17 0.17
CA ALA A 47 8.90 -1.28 1.54
C ALA A 47 8.00 -0.09 1.92
N TYR A 48 8.42 1.14 1.60
CA TYR A 48 7.60 2.33 1.83
C TYR A 48 6.28 2.31 1.04
N GLY A 49 6.32 1.92 -0.25
CA GLY A 49 5.11 1.81 -1.07
C GLY A 49 4.11 0.79 -0.53
N ILE A 50 4.60 -0.37 -0.07
CA ILE A 50 3.80 -1.41 0.56
C ILE A 50 3.18 -0.88 1.86
N ALA A 51 3.96 -0.21 2.71
CA ALA A 51 3.47 0.34 3.97
C ALA A 51 2.34 1.37 3.75
N CYS A 52 2.50 2.28 2.79
CA CYS A 52 1.44 3.25 2.45
C CYS A 52 0.17 2.56 1.96
N TYR A 53 0.29 1.52 1.13
CA TYR A 53 -0.86 0.73 0.69
C TYR A 53 -1.57 0.02 1.86
N VAL A 54 -0.82 -0.65 2.72
CA VAL A 54 -1.36 -1.36 3.89
C VAL A 54 -2.10 -0.40 4.82
N ASN A 55 -1.52 0.77 5.09
CA ASN A 55 -2.16 1.78 5.93
C ASN A 55 -3.46 2.32 5.30
N ALA A 56 -3.45 2.59 3.99
CA ALA A 56 -4.65 3.02 3.28
C ALA A 56 -5.75 1.96 3.28
N ARG A 57 -5.39 0.69 3.05
CA ARG A 57 -6.33 -0.43 3.11
C ARG A 57 -6.92 -0.58 4.51
N ALA A 58 -6.09 -0.51 5.55
CA ALA A 58 -6.54 -0.57 6.94
C ALA A 58 -7.47 0.59 7.30
N ALA A 59 -7.23 1.80 6.78
CA ALA A 59 -8.15 2.94 6.95
C ALA A 59 -9.51 2.68 6.28
N ALA A 60 -9.53 2.14 5.06
CA ALA A 60 -10.77 1.79 4.36
C ALA A 60 -11.54 0.66 5.08
N ASP A 61 -10.84 -0.37 5.55
CA ASP A 61 -11.44 -1.49 6.27
C ASP A 61 -12.04 -1.05 7.61
N ARG A 62 -11.39 -0.13 8.33
CA ARG A 62 -11.95 0.48 9.55
C ARG A 62 -13.29 1.18 9.30
N TRP A 63 -13.41 1.96 8.21
CA TRP A 63 -14.68 2.61 7.87
C TRP A 63 -15.74 1.57 7.48
N LEU A 64 -15.36 0.53 6.73
CA LEU A 64 -16.29 -0.52 6.35
C LEU A 64 -16.84 -1.27 7.58
N ASP A 65 -15.99 -1.59 8.55
CA ASP A 65 -16.40 -2.26 9.78
C ASP A 65 -17.23 -1.34 10.69
N LEU A 66 -16.96 -0.03 10.69
CA LEU A 66 -17.85 0.95 11.31
C LEU A 66 -19.24 0.91 10.66
N LEU A 67 -19.34 0.94 9.33
CA LEU A 67 -20.63 0.92 8.63
C LEU A 67 -21.41 -0.37 8.87
N ARG A 68 -20.74 -1.54 8.92
CA ARG A 68 -21.37 -2.83 9.24
C ARG A 68 -21.98 -2.84 10.64
N ARG A 69 -21.23 -2.38 11.64
CA ARG A 69 -21.71 -2.28 13.02
C ARG A 69 -22.85 -1.27 13.14
N ALA A 70 -22.71 -0.12 12.48
CA ALA A 70 -23.73 0.92 12.50
C ALA A 70 -25.02 0.48 11.81
N HIS A 71 -24.94 -0.25 10.70
CA HIS A 71 -26.11 -0.85 10.05
C HIS A 71 -26.84 -1.82 10.98
N GLN A 72 -26.11 -2.69 11.69
CA GLN A 72 -26.72 -3.60 12.65
C GLN A 72 -27.40 -2.83 13.80
N ALA A 73 -26.71 -1.85 14.39
CA ALA A 73 -27.26 -1.03 15.45
C ALA A 73 -28.48 -0.20 14.98
N ALA A 74 -28.46 0.30 13.73
CA ALA A 74 -29.58 1.03 13.14
C ALA A 74 -30.81 0.11 13.00
N ARG A 75 -30.63 -1.14 12.56
CA ARG A 75 -31.73 -2.13 12.49
C ARG A 75 -32.30 -2.48 13.86
N GLU A 76 -31.49 -2.42 14.90
CA GLU A 76 -31.90 -2.66 16.28
C GLU A 76 -32.46 -1.41 16.98
N GLY A 77 -32.47 -0.25 16.30
CA GLY A 77 -32.88 1.03 16.90
C GLY A 77 -31.95 1.52 18.00
N SER A 78 -30.71 1.04 18.03
CA SER A 78 -29.72 1.31 19.09
C SER A 78 -28.57 2.22 18.63
N LEU A 79 -28.59 2.70 17.38
CA LEU A 79 -27.53 3.54 16.84
C LEU A 79 -27.54 4.94 17.46
N ASP A 80 -26.46 5.30 18.14
CA ASP A 80 -26.16 6.70 18.47
C ASP A 80 -25.66 7.43 17.22
N VAL A 81 -26.55 8.23 16.62
CA VAL A 81 -26.26 8.98 15.38
C VAL A 81 -25.17 10.04 15.58
N GLN A 82 -25.06 10.65 16.76
CA GLN A 82 -24.05 11.68 17.02
C GLN A 82 -22.66 11.07 17.12
N GLN A 83 -22.54 9.96 17.86
CA GLN A 83 -21.28 9.23 17.95
C GLN A 83 -20.90 8.62 16.60
N PHE A 84 -21.87 8.12 15.84
CA PHE A 84 -21.65 7.61 14.49
C PHE A 84 -21.12 8.68 13.53
N ASP A 85 -21.71 9.88 13.51
CA ASP A 85 -21.24 10.99 12.65
C ASP A 85 -19.79 11.36 12.98
N LYS A 86 -19.41 11.35 14.27
CA LYS A 86 -18.04 11.60 14.71
C LYS A 86 -17.07 10.51 14.24
N ASP A 87 -17.41 9.24 14.46
CA ASP A 87 -16.56 8.11 14.06
C ASP A 87 -16.37 8.06 12.53
N VAL A 88 -17.40 8.45 11.77
CA VAL A 88 -17.33 8.58 10.32
C VAL A 88 -16.39 9.71 9.90
N ALA A 89 -16.44 10.87 10.57
CA ALA A 89 -15.53 11.97 10.30
C ALA A 89 -14.07 11.54 10.51
N ASP A 90 -13.78 10.87 11.63
CA ASP A 90 -12.45 10.35 11.94
C ASP A 90 -11.96 9.33 10.89
N CYS A 91 -12.81 8.38 10.50
CA CYS A 91 -12.49 7.41 9.44
C CYS A 91 -12.27 8.09 8.07
N SER A 92 -13.10 9.07 7.76
CA SER A 92 -13.04 9.84 6.51
C SER A 92 -11.73 10.62 6.40
N ASP A 93 -11.33 11.31 7.47
CA ASP A 93 -10.10 12.11 7.49
C ASP A 93 -8.85 11.24 7.45
N GLU A 94 -8.84 10.15 8.21
CA GLU A 94 -7.75 9.18 8.14
C GLU A 94 -7.62 8.57 6.74
N LEU A 95 -8.72 8.18 6.09
CA LEU A 95 -8.67 7.63 4.73
C LEU A 95 -8.20 8.69 3.72
N ARG A 96 -8.63 9.96 3.85
CA ARG A 96 -8.13 11.06 3.00
C ARG A 96 -6.62 11.23 3.12
N LEU A 97 -6.10 11.20 4.36
CA LEU A 97 -4.67 11.29 4.62
C LEU A 97 -3.91 10.16 3.91
N ARG A 98 -4.36 8.91 4.05
CA ARG A 98 -3.70 7.76 3.41
C ARG A 98 -3.81 7.77 1.89
N ILE A 99 -4.93 8.23 1.33
CA ILE A 99 -5.06 8.43 -0.11
C ILE A 99 -4.08 9.50 -0.60
N ALA A 100 -3.88 10.59 0.15
CA ALA A 100 -2.91 11.62 -0.21
C ALA A 100 -1.47 11.06 -0.22
N GLU A 101 -1.11 10.21 0.74
CA GLU A 101 0.18 9.50 0.76
C GLU A 101 0.34 8.64 -0.50
N LEU A 102 -0.68 7.87 -0.91
CA LEU A 102 -0.65 7.09 -2.15
C LEU A 102 -0.55 7.97 -3.41
N THR A 103 -1.24 9.10 -3.45
CA THR A 103 -1.17 10.07 -4.55
C THR A 103 0.22 10.68 -4.67
N SER A 104 0.88 11.00 -3.55
CA SER A 104 2.27 11.49 -3.55
C SER A 104 3.26 10.49 -4.15
N LEU A 105 2.91 9.20 -4.12
CA LEU A 105 3.70 8.12 -4.71
C LEU A 105 3.34 7.83 -6.17
N GLY A 106 2.39 8.56 -6.76
CA GLY A 106 1.85 8.31 -8.10
C GLY A 106 0.90 7.10 -8.17
N MET A 107 0.51 6.55 -7.01
CA MET A 107 -0.35 5.37 -6.93
C MET A 107 -1.84 5.74 -6.81
N GLY A 108 -2.17 6.98 -6.43
CA GLY A 108 -3.55 7.48 -6.39
C GLY A 108 -4.02 8.09 -7.72
N GLU A 109 -5.33 8.24 -7.88
CA GLU A 109 -5.92 9.09 -8.93
C GLU A 109 -6.23 10.49 -8.39
N PRO A 110 -6.07 11.56 -9.20
CA PRO A 110 -6.44 12.92 -8.80
C PRO A 110 -7.95 13.14 -8.70
N GLN A 111 -8.76 12.30 -9.36
CA GLN A 111 -10.21 12.41 -9.40
C GLN A 111 -10.86 11.47 -8.37
N THR A 112 -12.03 11.89 -7.87
CA THR A 112 -12.83 11.26 -6.82
C THR A 112 -12.74 9.74 -6.81
N ASN A 113 -12.00 9.21 -5.83
CA ASN A 113 -11.89 7.77 -5.57
C ASN A 113 -13.31 7.20 -5.38
N SER A 114 -13.74 6.33 -6.29
CA SER A 114 -15.08 5.75 -6.31
C SER A 114 -15.42 5.01 -5.00
N ALA A 115 -14.42 4.38 -4.37
CA ALA A 115 -14.57 3.79 -3.05
C ALA A 115 -14.95 4.82 -2.00
N PHE A 116 -14.32 6.01 -2.01
CA PHE A 116 -14.65 7.09 -1.07
C PHE A 116 -16.07 7.64 -1.28
N ALA A 117 -16.54 7.70 -2.53
CA ALA A 117 -17.92 8.04 -2.82
C ALA A 117 -18.90 6.99 -2.29
N ALA A 118 -18.57 5.70 -2.48
CA ALA A 118 -19.37 4.59 -1.97
C ALA A 118 -19.45 4.57 -0.44
N PHE A 119 -18.35 4.84 0.27
CA PHE A 119 -18.33 4.98 1.73
C PHE A 119 -19.28 6.08 2.22
N ARG A 120 -19.25 7.25 1.59
CA ARG A 120 -20.17 8.35 1.92
C ARG A 120 -21.62 7.99 1.63
N GLN A 121 -21.91 7.35 0.50
CA GLN A 121 -23.25 6.91 0.16
C GLN A 121 -23.79 5.88 1.18
N ALA A 122 -22.97 4.89 1.57
CA ALA A 122 -23.35 3.90 2.57
C ALA A 122 -23.60 4.55 3.94
N THR A 123 -22.77 5.50 4.34
CA THR A 123 -22.97 6.32 5.56
C THR A 123 -24.36 6.96 5.56
N GLU A 124 -24.71 7.67 4.49
CA GLU A 124 -25.99 8.35 4.37
C GLU A 124 -27.18 7.39 4.44
N ARG A 125 -27.05 6.19 3.86
CA ARG A 125 -28.12 5.19 3.90
C ARG A 125 -28.29 4.57 5.29
N VAL A 126 -27.19 4.28 5.99
CA VAL A 126 -27.23 3.80 7.38
C VAL A 126 -27.82 4.85 8.31
N LYS A 127 -27.44 6.12 8.14
CA LYS A 127 -28.00 7.22 8.92
C LYS A 127 -29.51 7.36 8.72
N ARG A 128 -29.97 7.32 7.46
CA ARG A 128 -31.41 7.35 7.15
C ARG A 128 -32.16 6.19 7.80
N LEU A 129 -31.61 4.98 7.73
CA LEU A 129 -32.19 3.81 8.40
C LEU A 129 -32.39 4.03 9.91
N ALA A 130 -31.45 4.69 10.58
CA ALA A 130 -31.54 4.95 12.02
C ALA A 130 -32.51 6.09 12.40
N THR A 131 -32.83 6.99 11.46
CA THR A 131 -33.69 8.17 11.73
C THR A 131 -35.08 8.07 11.13
N ASP A 132 -35.33 7.10 10.25
CA ASP A 132 -36.60 6.92 9.54
C ASP A 132 -37.50 5.96 10.32
N ASP A 133 -38.35 6.51 11.20
CA ASP A 133 -39.38 5.78 11.96
C ASP A 133 -40.61 5.40 11.11
N GLY A 134 -40.51 5.54 9.78
CA GLY A 134 -41.60 5.32 8.85
C GLY A 134 -41.96 3.85 8.63
N ALA A 135 -43.13 3.63 8.00
CA ALA A 135 -43.67 2.30 7.68
C ALA A 135 -42.80 1.45 6.72
N ASP A 136 -41.66 1.97 6.25
CA ASP A 136 -40.77 1.36 5.24
C ASP A 136 -39.37 1.01 5.78
N ALA A 137 -39.27 0.71 7.08
CA ALA A 137 -38.01 0.35 7.73
C ALA A 137 -37.31 -0.85 7.07
N GLU A 138 -38.06 -1.83 6.57
CA GLU A 138 -37.49 -2.97 5.83
C GLU A 138 -36.82 -2.55 4.52
N ALA A 139 -37.47 -1.73 3.67
CA ALA A 139 -36.83 -1.32 2.43
C ALA A 139 -35.71 -0.30 2.68
N ALA A 140 -35.79 0.51 3.74
CA ALA A 140 -34.66 1.32 4.19
C ALA A 140 -33.46 0.44 4.57
N GLY A 141 -33.71 -0.67 5.27
CA GLY A 141 -32.71 -1.69 5.62
C GLY A 141 -32.06 -2.30 4.38
N SER A 142 -32.87 -2.78 3.43
CA SER A 142 -32.37 -3.35 2.16
C SER A 142 -31.53 -2.35 1.37
N ARG A 143 -31.99 -1.10 1.26
CA ARG A 143 -31.25 -0.01 0.58
C ARG A 143 -29.92 0.32 1.25
N ALA A 144 -29.83 0.20 2.58
CA ALA A 144 -28.58 0.41 3.32
C ALA A 144 -27.62 -0.78 3.12
N LEU A 145 -28.15 -2.00 3.10
CA LEU A 145 -27.36 -3.21 2.81
C LEU A 145 -26.81 -3.18 1.38
N GLU A 146 -27.62 -2.84 0.37
CA GLU A 146 -27.15 -2.69 -1.02
C GLU A 146 -26.01 -1.67 -1.14
N ALA A 147 -26.11 -0.54 -0.42
CA ALA A 147 -25.07 0.47 -0.41
C ALA A 147 -23.78 -0.03 0.26
N LEU A 148 -23.89 -0.85 1.32
CA LEU A 148 -22.76 -1.53 1.95
C LEU A 148 -22.09 -2.52 1.00
N GLU A 149 -22.85 -3.35 0.31
CA GLU A 149 -22.32 -4.32 -0.66
C GLU A 149 -21.62 -3.62 -1.82
N PHE A 150 -22.21 -2.55 -2.34
CA PHE A 150 -21.58 -1.69 -3.33
C PHE A 150 -20.26 -1.08 -2.81
N CYS A 151 -20.24 -0.63 -1.56
CA CYS A 151 -19.05 -0.11 -0.92
C CYS A 151 -17.93 -1.17 -0.80
N VAL A 152 -18.27 -2.43 -0.48
CA VAL A 152 -17.30 -3.54 -0.45
C VAL A 152 -16.71 -3.79 -1.85
N ALA A 153 -17.55 -3.79 -2.88
CA ALA A 153 -17.12 -3.99 -4.26
C ALA A 153 -16.18 -2.88 -4.72
N GLU A 154 -16.54 -1.62 -4.47
CA GLU A 154 -15.70 -0.46 -4.84
C GLU A 154 -14.39 -0.42 -4.05
N ARG A 155 -14.39 -0.75 -2.76
CA ARG A 155 -13.16 -0.90 -1.97
C ARG A 155 -12.23 -1.94 -2.58
N THR A 156 -12.77 -3.07 -3.00
CA THR A 156 -12.00 -4.18 -3.59
C THR A 156 -11.43 -3.80 -4.95
N ARG A 157 -12.22 -3.13 -5.79
CA ARG A 157 -11.78 -2.60 -7.08
C ARG A 157 -10.66 -1.57 -6.90
N TRP A 158 -10.83 -0.63 -5.96
CA TRP A 158 -9.81 0.34 -5.61
C TRP A 158 -8.51 -0.33 -5.16
N ALA A 159 -8.59 -1.31 -4.25
CA ALA A 159 -7.42 -2.05 -3.77
C ALA A 159 -6.65 -2.72 -4.92
N GLY A 160 -7.36 -3.38 -5.84
CA GLY A 160 -6.75 -3.97 -7.04
C GLY A 160 -6.02 -2.95 -7.91
N HIS A 161 -6.61 -1.78 -8.12
CA HIS A 161 -5.98 -0.72 -8.90
C HIS A 161 -4.69 -0.19 -8.24
N ILE A 162 -4.68 0.00 -6.91
CA ILE A 162 -3.46 0.41 -6.19
C ILE A 162 -2.39 -0.68 -6.27
N LEU A 163 -2.75 -1.95 -6.13
CA LEU A 163 -1.82 -3.08 -6.22
C LEU A 163 -1.17 -3.22 -7.60
N VAL A 164 -1.90 -2.95 -8.68
CA VAL A 164 -1.33 -2.90 -10.05
C VAL A 164 -0.27 -1.79 -10.16
N ARG A 165 -0.55 -0.61 -9.60
CA ARG A 165 0.40 0.51 -9.60
C ARG A 165 1.61 0.25 -8.70
N LEU A 166 1.39 -0.38 -7.55
CA LEU A 166 2.46 -0.80 -6.65
C LEU A 166 3.37 -1.85 -7.32
N SER A 167 2.77 -2.81 -8.02
CA SER A 167 3.51 -3.81 -8.81
C SER A 167 4.37 -3.14 -9.88
N THR A 168 3.77 -2.22 -10.65
CA THR A 168 4.47 -1.45 -11.68
C THR A 168 5.64 -0.64 -11.10
N ARG A 169 5.47 -0.07 -9.91
CA ARG A 169 6.49 0.76 -9.26
C ARG A 169 7.66 -0.04 -8.69
N THR A 170 7.39 -1.25 -8.20
CA THR A 170 8.35 -2.05 -7.43
C THR A 170 8.95 -3.21 -8.22
N GLY A 171 8.31 -3.61 -9.32
CA GLY A 171 8.67 -4.82 -10.07
C GLY A 171 8.27 -6.12 -9.36
N LEU A 172 7.56 -6.03 -8.24
CA LEU A 172 7.02 -7.19 -7.50
C LEU A 172 5.59 -7.46 -7.96
N GLU A 173 5.20 -8.73 -8.06
CA GLU A 173 3.82 -9.09 -8.38
C GLU A 173 2.96 -9.09 -7.11
N PHE A 174 1.94 -8.24 -7.09
CA PHE A 174 0.92 -8.24 -6.03
C PHE A 174 -0.46 -8.57 -6.61
N SER A 175 -1.17 -9.48 -5.95
CA SER A 175 -2.55 -9.86 -6.29
C SER A 175 -3.54 -9.30 -5.27
N PRO A 176 -4.77 -8.94 -5.69
CA PRO A 176 -5.84 -8.44 -4.83
C PRO A 176 -6.32 -9.42 -3.74
#